data_AF-A0A5M8QP53-F1
#
_entry.id   AF-A0A5M8QP53-F1
#
_cell.length_a   1.000
_cell.length_b   1.000
_cell.length_c   1.000
_cell.angle_alpha   90.00
_cell.angle_beta   90.00
_cell.angle_gamma   90.00
#
_symmetry.space_group_name_H-M   'P 1'
#
loop_
_entity.id
_entity.type
_entity.pdbx_description
1 polymer ?
#
loop_
_entity_poly.entity_id
_entity_poly.type
_entity_poly.pdbx_seq_one_letter_code
_entity_poly.pdbx_strand_id
1 'polypeptide(L)'
;RVFTARLGGGRNALEYVLPLLGVRQKNGKPGHPQTQGKIERFHQTLKRWLRQQPPAHDLTTLQQQLDRFRTSYNEHRPHRANDRATPGHTYRATPKALPAAAAHSPGHFRIRYDRVDHQGRVSLRRAGRMHHLAIGAAHRGRRILALIDDTTATVIDLETGEILATNTIDPARSYWRNTRRAPGRWPGALSS
;
A
#
# COMPACT_ATOMS: atom_id res chain seq x y z
N ARG A 1 -8.82 -0.75 -9.80
CA ARG A 1 -7.58 -0.86 -8.99
C ARG A 1 -7.20 0.57 -8.60
N VAL A 2 -7.28 0.95 -7.33
CA VAL A 2 -7.10 2.35 -6.89
C VAL A 2 -5.62 2.57 -6.50
N PHE A 3 -4.95 3.53 -7.13
CA PHE A 3 -3.52 3.81 -6.92
C PHE A 3 -3.21 4.47 -5.56
N THR A 4 -4.21 5.03 -4.89
CA THR A 4 -4.08 5.61 -3.54
C THR A 4 -5.29 5.19 -2.69
N ALA A 5 -5.08 4.70 -1.47
CA ALA A 5 -6.20 4.35 -0.59
C ALA A 5 -6.70 5.55 0.24
N ARG A 6 -6.20 6.74 -0.09
CA ARG A 6 -6.45 8.03 0.57
C ARG A 6 -7.93 8.36 0.81
N LEU A 7 -8.82 8.00 -0.12
CA LEU A 7 -10.26 8.28 -0.01
C LEU A 7 -11.01 7.27 0.89
N GLY A 8 -10.42 6.13 1.21
CA GLY A 8 -11.05 5.07 2.01
C GLY A 8 -10.53 4.95 3.43
N GLY A 9 -9.60 5.82 3.85
CA GLY A 9 -8.95 5.78 5.17
C GLY A 9 -8.10 4.51 5.42
N GLY A 10 -7.83 3.71 4.38
CA GLY A 10 -6.94 2.55 4.45
C GLY A 10 -5.63 2.82 3.72
N ARG A 11 -4.67 1.90 3.85
CA ARG A 11 -3.44 1.87 3.04
C ARG A 11 -3.47 0.73 2.02
N ASN A 12 -2.95 0.98 0.83
CA ASN A 12 -2.64 -0.05 -0.16
C ASN A 12 -1.32 -0.77 0.20
N ALA A 13 -0.99 -1.85 -0.51
CA ALA A 13 0.21 -2.65 -0.23
C ALA A 13 1.51 -1.81 -0.25
N LEU A 14 1.63 -0.89 -1.22
CA LEU A 14 2.80 -0.02 -1.35
C LEU A 14 2.89 0.96 -0.16
N GLU A 15 1.77 1.56 0.24
CA GLU A 15 1.66 2.48 1.37
C GLU A 15 2.02 1.81 2.72
N TYR A 16 2.00 0.48 2.83
CA TYR A 16 2.53 -0.26 4.00
C TYR A 16 4.04 -0.50 3.92
N VAL A 17 4.61 -0.63 2.72
CA VAL A 17 6.04 -0.94 2.54
C VAL A 17 6.91 0.32 2.59
N LEU A 18 6.44 1.44 2.02
CA LEU A 18 7.21 2.69 1.99
C LEU A 18 7.70 3.13 3.39
N PRO A 19 6.86 3.12 4.44
CA PRO A 19 7.30 3.52 5.77
C PRO A 19 8.35 2.58 6.38
N LEU A 20 8.28 1.26 6.10
CA LEU A 20 9.31 0.28 6.54
C LEU A 20 10.70 0.56 5.93
N LEU A 21 10.74 1.21 4.76
CA LEU A 21 11.96 1.62 4.07
C LEU A 21 12.37 3.06 4.41
N GLY A 22 11.68 3.72 5.35
CA GLY A 22 11.88 5.14 5.66
C GLY A 22 11.46 6.09 4.53
N VAL A 23 10.65 5.62 3.57
CA VAL A 23 10.21 6.40 2.41
C VAL A 23 8.90 7.12 2.72
N ARG A 24 8.95 8.46 2.69
CA ARG A 24 7.75 9.30 2.80
C ARG A 24 7.12 9.50 1.43
N GLN A 25 5.92 8.97 1.22
CA GLN A 25 5.14 9.23 0.01
C GLN A 25 4.69 10.70 -0.06
N LYS A 26 4.89 11.33 -1.21
CA LYS A 26 4.36 12.66 -1.54
C LYS A 26 3.39 12.51 -2.71
N ASN A 27 2.12 12.84 -2.47
CA ASN A 27 1.08 12.81 -3.51
C ASN A 27 0.83 14.22 -4.05
N GLY A 28 0.77 14.37 -5.37
CA GLY A 28 0.29 15.61 -5.99
C GLY A 28 -1.18 15.85 -5.66
N LYS A 29 -1.60 17.12 -5.57
CA LYS A 29 -3.03 17.46 -5.46
C LYS A 29 -3.73 17.21 -6.80
N PRO A 30 -5.01 16.76 -6.80
CA PRO A 30 -5.80 16.70 -8.03
C PRO A 30 -5.82 18.05 -8.75
N GLY A 31 -5.75 18.05 -10.08
CA GLY A 31 -5.80 19.28 -10.89
C GLY A 31 -4.58 20.21 -10.79
N HIS A 32 -3.48 19.77 -10.18
CA HIS A 32 -2.24 20.56 -10.05
C HIS A 32 -1.07 19.99 -10.88
N PRO A 33 -1.07 20.22 -12.21
CA PRO A 33 -0.05 19.71 -13.13
C PRO A 33 1.35 20.30 -12.89
N GLN A 34 1.48 21.40 -12.12
CA GLN A 34 2.77 22.00 -11.80
C GLN A 34 3.74 21.02 -11.10
N THR A 35 3.22 20.00 -10.40
CA THR A 35 4.04 18.97 -9.75
C THR A 35 4.41 17.79 -10.66
N GLN A 36 3.71 17.63 -11.80
CA GLN A 36 3.84 16.48 -12.71
C GLN A 36 4.56 16.83 -14.02
N GLY A 37 4.88 18.11 -14.26
CA GLY A 37 5.45 18.57 -15.53
C GLY A 37 6.73 17.84 -15.97
N LYS A 38 7.56 17.34 -15.03
CA LYS A 38 8.75 16.55 -15.38
C LYS A 38 8.39 15.19 -16.00
N ILE A 39 7.46 14.45 -15.36
CA ILE A 39 7.05 13.13 -15.85
C ILE A 39 6.20 13.26 -17.11
N GLU A 40 5.35 14.28 -17.21
CA GLU A 40 4.57 14.58 -18.41
C GLU A 40 5.48 14.90 -19.60
N ARG A 41 6.51 15.73 -19.41
CA ARG A 41 7.51 16.03 -20.44
C ARG A 41 8.32 14.79 -20.85
N PHE A 42 8.64 13.92 -19.90
CA PHE A 42 9.27 12.63 -20.17
C PHE A 42 8.36 11.75 -21.05
N HIS A 43 7.10 11.55 -20.65
CA HIS A 43 6.13 10.77 -21.44
C HIS A 43 5.96 11.34 -22.86
N GLN A 44 5.88 12.65 -23.00
CA GLN A 44 5.78 13.29 -24.32
C GLN A 44 7.05 13.08 -25.16
N THR A 45 8.23 13.07 -24.55
CA THR A 45 9.50 12.76 -25.23
C THR A 45 9.52 11.30 -25.68
N LEU A 46 9.21 10.36 -24.79
CA LEU A 46 9.15 8.93 -25.09
C LEU A 46 8.18 8.65 -26.25
N LYS A 47 6.95 9.17 -26.18
CA LYS A 47 5.95 8.99 -27.24
C LYS A 47 6.41 9.57 -28.59
N ARG A 48 7.10 10.73 -28.58
CA ARG A 48 7.69 11.29 -29.80
C ARG A 48 8.76 10.39 -30.39
N TRP A 49 9.65 9.86 -29.56
CA TRP A 49 10.70 8.96 -29.99
C TRP A 49 10.15 7.63 -30.53
N LEU A 50 9.16 7.03 -29.85
CA LEU A 50 8.50 5.80 -30.30
C LEU A 50 7.80 5.98 -31.65
N ARG A 51 7.16 7.14 -31.89
CA ARG A 51 6.52 7.44 -33.19
C ARG A 51 7.52 7.53 -34.36
N GLN A 52 8.82 7.61 -34.09
CA GLN A 52 9.87 7.60 -35.11
C GLN A 52 10.44 6.19 -35.34
N GLN A 53 10.02 5.19 -34.57
CA GLN A 53 10.41 3.80 -34.75
C GLN A 53 9.36 3.04 -35.56
N PRO A 54 9.71 1.90 -36.19
CA PRO A 54 8.71 0.98 -36.71
C PRO A 54 7.70 0.59 -35.63
N PRO A 55 6.39 0.49 -35.95
CA PRO A 55 5.40 0.03 -35.00
C PRO A 55 5.79 -1.34 -34.41
N ALA A 56 5.79 -1.45 -33.08
CA ALA A 56 5.99 -2.74 -32.43
C ALA A 56 4.71 -3.59 -32.57
N HIS A 57 4.86 -4.83 -33.05
CA HIS A 57 3.74 -5.78 -33.23
C HIS A 57 3.57 -6.73 -32.04
N ASP A 58 4.54 -6.75 -31.11
CA ASP A 58 4.51 -7.55 -29.89
C ASP A 58 5.21 -6.82 -28.72
N LEU A 59 5.04 -7.36 -27.52
CA LEU A 59 5.61 -6.80 -26.30
C LEU A 59 7.14 -6.86 -26.27
N THR A 60 7.74 -7.88 -26.88
CA THR A 60 9.20 -8.08 -26.91
C THR A 60 9.87 -6.96 -27.71
N THR A 61 9.33 -6.67 -28.89
CA THR A 61 9.78 -5.60 -29.78
C THR A 61 9.59 -4.24 -29.12
N LEU A 62 8.45 -4.01 -28.47
CA LEU A 62 8.22 -2.78 -27.71
C LEU A 62 9.24 -2.63 -26.58
N GLN A 63 9.52 -3.69 -25.83
CA GLN A 63 10.51 -3.68 -24.75
C GLN A 63 11.91 -3.34 -25.27
N GLN A 64 12.33 -3.92 -26.40
CA GLN A 64 13.61 -3.57 -27.05
C GLN A 64 13.68 -2.09 -27.44
N GLN A 65 12.59 -1.53 -28.00
CA GLN A 65 12.51 -0.10 -28.30
C GLN A 65 12.61 0.75 -27.04
N LEU A 66 11.91 0.38 -25.97
CA LEU A 66 11.97 1.08 -24.67
C LEU A 66 13.36 1.04 -24.06
N ASP A 67 14.06 -0.09 -24.15
CA ASP A 67 15.44 -0.22 -23.65
C ASP A 67 16.42 0.63 -24.46
N ARG A 68 16.27 0.67 -25.79
CA ARG A 68 17.03 1.58 -26.66
C ARG A 68 16.77 3.05 -26.30
N PHE A 69 15.52 3.42 -26.09
CA PHE A 69 15.16 4.77 -25.65
C PHE A 69 15.79 5.09 -24.30
N ARG A 70 15.70 4.18 -23.32
CA ARG A 70 16.29 4.35 -21.99
C ARG A 70 17.78 4.66 -22.09
N THR A 71 18.52 3.88 -22.89
CA THR A 71 19.96 4.09 -23.10
C THR A 71 20.24 5.41 -23.81
N SER A 72 19.50 5.76 -24.86
CA SER A 72 19.66 7.04 -25.55
C SER A 72 19.38 8.23 -24.63
N TYR A 73 18.26 8.19 -23.90
CA TYR A 73 17.81 9.26 -23.03
C TYR A 73 18.74 9.46 -21.81
N ASN A 74 19.15 8.37 -21.16
CA ASN A 74 19.95 8.45 -19.94
C ASN A 74 21.45 8.62 -20.21
N GLU A 75 21.99 8.00 -21.26
CA GLU A 75 23.44 7.91 -21.45
C GLU A 75 23.97 8.78 -22.57
N HIS A 76 23.14 9.18 -23.54
CA HIS A 76 23.61 9.89 -24.74
C HIS A 76 23.04 11.30 -24.87
N ARG A 77 21.93 11.64 -24.21
CA ARG A 77 21.24 12.92 -24.39
C ARG A 77 21.67 13.96 -23.35
N PRO A 78 22.41 15.01 -23.74
CA PRO A 78 22.70 16.14 -22.86
C PRO A 78 21.43 16.88 -22.45
N HIS A 79 21.26 17.16 -21.17
CA HIS A 79 20.11 17.91 -20.66
C HIS A 79 20.53 19.31 -20.20
N ARG A 80 19.85 20.36 -20.69
CA ARG A 80 20.12 21.76 -20.25
C ARG A 80 19.99 21.94 -18.74
N ALA A 81 19.08 21.22 -18.11
CA ALA A 81 18.87 21.29 -16.65
C ALA A 81 20.03 20.67 -15.83
N ASN A 82 20.96 19.97 -16.49
CA ASN A 82 22.12 19.32 -15.88
C ASN A 82 23.42 19.88 -16.48
N ASP A 83 23.47 21.16 -16.87
CA ASP A 83 24.64 21.79 -17.48
C ASP A 83 25.19 21.05 -18.71
N ARG A 84 24.28 20.48 -19.51
CA ARG A 84 24.60 19.64 -20.68
C ARG A 84 25.29 18.30 -20.33
N ALA A 85 25.28 17.87 -19.07
CA ALA A 85 25.56 16.49 -18.72
C ALA A 85 24.35 15.57 -19.05
N THR A 86 24.62 14.27 -19.18
CA THR A 86 23.57 13.27 -19.35
C THR A 86 22.91 12.93 -18.00
N PRO A 87 21.64 12.48 -17.98
CA PRO A 87 20.99 12.04 -16.76
C PRO A 87 21.78 10.96 -16.01
N GLY A 88 22.35 9.99 -16.74
CA GLY A 88 23.15 8.90 -16.18
C GLY A 88 24.40 9.40 -15.47
N HIS A 89 25.13 10.33 -16.09
CA HIS A 89 26.31 10.95 -15.48
C HIS A 89 25.95 11.68 -14.18
N THR A 90 24.94 12.55 -14.24
CA THR A 90 24.48 13.34 -13.07
C THR A 90 24.00 12.43 -11.94
N TYR A 91 23.25 11.37 -12.28
CA TYR A 91 22.78 10.39 -11.32
C TYR A 91 23.97 9.72 -10.63
N ARG A 92 24.93 9.17 -11.38
CA ARG A 92 26.10 8.46 -10.84
C ARG A 92 27.01 9.36 -9.99
N ALA A 93 27.11 10.65 -10.30
CA ALA A 93 27.90 11.61 -9.53
C ALA A 93 27.29 11.96 -8.15
N THR A 94 26.01 11.65 -7.92
CA THR A 94 25.33 11.97 -6.66
C THR A 94 25.32 10.77 -5.71
N PRO A 95 25.61 10.96 -4.40
CA PRO A 95 25.44 9.93 -3.38
C PRO A 95 24.05 9.31 -3.44
N LYS A 96 23.97 7.98 -3.36
CA LYS A 96 22.69 7.28 -3.41
C LYS A 96 22.02 7.36 -2.06
N ALA A 97 20.77 7.81 -2.06
CA ALA A 97 19.92 7.65 -0.89
C ALA A 97 19.70 6.15 -0.67
N LEU A 98 20.22 5.63 0.44
CA LEU A 98 19.90 4.29 0.92
C LEU A 98 18.59 4.37 1.73
N PRO A 99 17.78 3.30 1.77
CA PRO A 99 16.68 3.21 2.72
C PRO A 99 17.20 3.47 4.13
N ALA A 100 16.46 4.26 4.91
CA ALA A 100 16.79 4.41 6.33
C ALA A 100 16.65 3.04 6.99
N ALA A 101 17.69 2.59 7.71
CA ALA A 101 17.62 1.36 8.49
C ALA A 101 16.38 1.42 9.39
N ALA A 102 15.39 0.56 9.11
CA ALA A 102 14.05 0.46 9.69
C ALA A 102 13.77 1.48 10.81
N ALA A 103 13.63 2.76 10.44
CA ALA A 103 13.18 3.75 11.39
C ALA A 103 11.72 3.38 11.66
N HIS A 104 11.45 2.96 12.90
CA HIS A 104 10.11 2.62 13.38
C HIS A 104 9.12 3.63 12.80
N SER A 105 8.30 3.15 11.87
CA SER A 105 7.30 4.02 11.28
C SER A 105 6.41 4.53 12.39
N PRO A 106 6.12 5.84 12.45
CA PRO A 106 5.09 6.32 13.37
C PRO A 106 3.83 5.51 13.06
N GLY A 107 3.44 4.67 14.03
CA GLY A 107 2.44 3.62 13.85
C GLY A 107 1.18 4.22 13.23
N HIS A 108 0.76 3.68 12.10
CA HIS A 108 -0.45 4.17 11.45
C HIS A 108 -1.65 3.49 12.08
N PHE A 109 -2.50 4.29 12.71
CA PHE A 109 -3.79 3.82 13.17
C PHE A 109 -4.91 4.27 12.22
N ARG A 110 -5.84 3.36 11.95
CA ARG A 110 -7.09 3.59 11.26
C ARG A 110 -8.23 3.38 12.26
N ILE A 111 -9.13 4.35 12.31
CA ILE A 111 -10.35 4.27 13.10
C ILE A 111 -11.53 4.01 12.16
N ARG A 112 -12.40 3.05 12.50
CA ARG A 112 -13.64 2.78 11.78
C ARG A 112 -14.81 2.64 12.74
N TYR A 113 -15.95 3.20 12.35
CA TYR A 113 -17.24 2.91 12.95
C TYR A 113 -17.92 1.85 12.08
N ASP A 114 -18.38 0.76 12.68
CA ASP A 114 -19.03 -0.34 11.97
C ASP A 114 -20.15 -0.97 12.82
N ARG A 115 -20.82 -1.97 12.24
CA ARG A 115 -21.78 -2.83 12.94
C ARG A 115 -21.36 -4.29 12.79
N VAL A 116 -21.41 -5.05 13.87
CA VAL A 116 -21.12 -6.48 13.82
C VAL A 116 -22.18 -7.19 12.98
N ASP A 117 -21.75 -7.98 12.00
CA ASP A 117 -22.64 -8.70 11.10
C ASP A 117 -23.40 -9.86 11.80
N HIS A 118 -24.30 -10.51 11.06
CA HIS A 118 -25.06 -11.66 11.56
C HIS A 118 -24.20 -12.89 11.89
N GLN A 119 -22.94 -12.96 11.46
CA GLN A 119 -22.01 -14.03 11.79
C GLN A 119 -21.12 -13.68 12.99
N GLY A 120 -21.28 -12.49 13.58
CA GLY A 120 -20.44 -12.03 14.68
C GLY A 120 -19.07 -11.53 14.23
N ARG A 121 -18.97 -10.99 13.00
CA ARG A 121 -17.73 -10.56 12.36
C ARG A 121 -17.83 -9.13 11.86
N VAL A 122 -16.67 -8.54 11.55
CA VAL A 122 -16.55 -7.29 10.79
C VAL A 122 -15.58 -7.51 9.63
N SER A 123 -15.90 -6.98 8.46
CA SER A 123 -15.03 -7.10 7.28
C SER A 123 -14.21 -5.84 7.05
N LEU A 124 -12.93 -6.00 6.76
CA LEU A 124 -11.96 -4.93 6.54
C LEU A 124 -11.17 -5.21 5.26
N ARG A 125 -11.14 -4.25 4.34
CA ARG A 125 -10.15 -4.28 3.26
C ARG A 125 -8.81 -3.70 3.73
N ARG A 126 -7.74 -4.49 3.60
CA ARG A 126 -6.34 -4.12 3.89
C ARG A 126 -5.47 -4.51 2.70
N ALA A 127 -4.63 -3.59 2.22
CA ALA A 127 -3.75 -3.84 1.06
C ALA A 127 -4.51 -4.34 -0.19
N GLY A 128 -5.78 -3.94 -0.36
CA GLY A 128 -6.64 -4.37 -1.47
C GLY A 128 -7.34 -5.72 -1.30
N ARG A 129 -7.02 -6.49 -0.25
CA ARG A 129 -7.63 -7.79 0.07
C ARG A 129 -8.66 -7.64 1.18
N MET A 130 -9.73 -8.44 1.13
CA MET A 130 -10.74 -8.51 2.19
C MET A 130 -10.27 -9.44 3.32
N HIS A 131 -10.43 -8.98 4.56
CA HIS A 131 -10.17 -9.74 5.78
C HIS A 131 -11.40 -9.68 6.69
N HIS A 132 -11.61 -10.71 7.50
CA HIS A 132 -12.72 -10.84 8.43
C HIS A 132 -12.19 -10.92 9.86
N LEU A 133 -12.63 -9.99 10.70
CA LEU A 133 -12.31 -9.90 12.10
C LEU A 133 -13.39 -10.65 12.87
N ALA A 134 -13.00 -11.71 13.57
CA ALA A 134 -13.92 -12.41 14.45
C ALA A 134 -14.11 -11.60 15.74
N ILE A 135 -15.36 -11.33 16.10
CA ILE A 135 -15.71 -10.64 17.35
C ILE A 135 -16.42 -11.64 18.27
N GLY A 136 -17.49 -12.24 17.76
CA GLY A 136 -18.27 -13.27 18.43
C GLY A 136 -19.77 -13.11 18.15
N ALA A 137 -20.47 -14.24 17.99
CA ALA A 137 -21.90 -14.26 17.70
C ALA A 137 -22.77 -13.55 18.77
N ALA A 138 -22.30 -13.46 20.02
CA ALA A 138 -22.99 -12.75 21.09
C ALA A 138 -23.07 -11.23 20.87
N HIS A 139 -22.23 -10.67 19.98
CA HIS A 139 -22.15 -9.24 19.72
C HIS A 139 -22.80 -8.84 18.39
N ARG A 140 -23.58 -9.72 17.76
CA ARG A 140 -24.30 -9.44 16.51
C ARG A 140 -25.11 -8.15 16.62
N GLY A 141 -25.01 -7.31 15.60
CA GLY A 141 -25.74 -6.06 15.53
C GLY A 141 -25.22 -4.95 16.44
N ARG A 142 -24.22 -5.19 17.30
CA ARG A 142 -23.63 -4.11 18.10
C ARG A 142 -22.89 -3.10 17.24
N ARG A 143 -22.98 -1.83 17.61
CA ARG A 143 -22.21 -0.74 17.00
C ARG A 143 -20.81 -0.72 17.62
N ILE A 144 -19.79 -0.64 16.79
CA ILE A 144 -18.40 -0.78 17.23
C ILE A 144 -17.48 0.30 16.68
N LEU A 145 -16.44 0.60 17.45
CA LEU A 145 -15.26 1.33 17.05
C LEU A 145 -14.12 0.32 16.85
N ALA A 146 -13.60 0.22 15.63
CA ALA A 146 -12.40 -0.56 15.34
C ALA A 146 -11.19 0.37 15.26
N LEU A 147 -10.25 0.20 16.19
CA LEU A 147 -8.93 0.81 16.17
C LEU A 147 -7.94 -0.19 15.58
N ILE A 148 -7.39 0.12 14.40
CA ILE A 148 -6.59 -0.81 13.61
C ILE A 148 -5.22 -0.19 13.38
N ASP A 149 -4.18 -0.81 13.90
CA ASP A 149 -2.79 -0.47 13.59
C ASP A 149 -2.17 -1.46 12.60
N ASP A 150 -0.84 -1.45 12.48
CA ASP A 150 -0.10 -2.31 11.55
C ASP A 150 -0.12 -3.80 11.96
N THR A 151 -0.29 -4.09 13.24
CA THR A 151 -0.18 -5.43 13.86
C THR A 151 -1.48 -5.96 14.44
N THR A 152 -2.40 -5.07 14.83
CA THR A 152 -3.56 -5.42 15.64
C THR A 152 -4.79 -4.63 15.23
N ALA A 153 -5.95 -5.28 15.29
CA ALA A 153 -7.25 -4.62 15.28
C ALA A 153 -7.94 -4.83 16.64
N THR A 154 -8.27 -3.74 17.31
CA THR A 154 -9.00 -3.71 18.57
C THR A 154 -10.42 -3.22 18.30
N VAL A 155 -11.40 -4.01 18.71
CA VAL A 155 -12.82 -3.73 18.51
C VAL A 155 -13.44 -3.36 19.84
N ILE A 156 -14.03 -2.17 19.91
CA ILE A 156 -14.59 -1.55 21.11
C ILE A 156 -16.09 -1.35 20.88
N ASP A 157 -16.89 -1.68 21.86
CA ASP A 157 -18.32 -1.38 21.91
C ASP A 157 -18.53 0.14 21.99
N LEU A 158 -19.34 0.71 21.10
CA LEU A 158 -19.53 2.16 21.07
C LEU A 158 -20.42 2.70 22.20
N GLU A 159 -21.25 1.84 22.80
CA GLU A 159 -22.17 2.26 23.86
C GLU A 159 -21.51 2.09 25.22
N THR A 160 -20.86 0.94 25.45
CA THR A 160 -20.26 0.63 26.76
C THR A 160 -18.78 1.00 26.87
N GLY A 161 -18.08 1.20 25.75
CA GLY A 161 -16.63 1.41 25.73
C GLY A 161 -15.81 0.13 25.99
N GLU A 162 -16.47 -1.03 26.13
CA GLU A 162 -15.79 -2.30 26.40
C GLU A 162 -15.07 -2.83 25.16
N ILE A 163 -13.87 -3.36 25.33
CA ILE A 163 -13.17 -4.06 24.25
C ILE A 163 -13.80 -5.45 24.03
N LEU A 164 -14.48 -5.63 22.90
CA LEU A 164 -15.15 -6.88 22.52
C LEU A 164 -14.18 -7.90 21.91
N ALA A 165 -13.18 -7.43 21.17
CA ALA A 165 -12.21 -8.30 20.51
C ALA A 165 -10.87 -7.62 20.27
N THR A 166 -9.83 -8.46 20.23
CA THR A 166 -8.52 -8.10 19.72
C THR A 166 -8.16 -9.14 18.66
N ASN A 167 -7.67 -8.71 17.51
CA ASN A 167 -7.32 -9.58 16.39
C ASN A 167 -5.90 -9.27 15.94
N THR A 168 -4.99 -10.25 16.01
CA THR A 168 -3.66 -10.13 15.42
C THR A 168 -3.76 -10.16 13.90
N ILE A 169 -3.13 -9.19 13.24
CA ILE A 169 -3.13 -9.03 11.80
C ILE A 169 -2.08 -9.96 11.19
N ASP A 170 -2.56 -11.01 10.52
CA ASP A 170 -1.76 -11.83 9.61
C ASP A 170 -2.18 -11.50 8.17
N PRO A 171 -1.39 -10.73 7.40
CA PRO A 171 -1.74 -10.34 6.04
C PRO A 171 -1.97 -11.51 5.08
N ALA A 172 -1.43 -12.71 5.38
CA ALA A 172 -1.61 -13.89 4.54
C ALA A 172 -3.00 -14.53 4.72
N ARG A 173 -3.68 -14.28 5.85
CA ARG A 173 -4.97 -14.89 6.18
C ARG A 173 -6.13 -13.95 5.91
N SER A 174 -7.22 -14.49 5.34
CA SER A 174 -8.49 -13.76 5.18
C SER A 174 -9.30 -13.67 6.47
N TYR A 175 -8.96 -14.42 7.51
CA TYR A 175 -9.70 -14.48 8.77
C TYR A 175 -8.77 -14.31 9.95
N TRP A 176 -9.11 -13.40 10.86
CA TRP A 176 -8.38 -13.14 12.09
C TRP A 176 -9.26 -13.44 13.29
N ARG A 177 -8.83 -14.40 14.11
CA ARG A 177 -9.57 -14.85 15.30
C ARG A 177 -9.53 -13.80 16.40
N ASN A 178 -10.54 -13.81 17.27
CA ASN A 178 -10.52 -13.03 18.50
C ASN A 178 -9.52 -13.68 19.47
N THR A 179 -8.50 -12.95 19.90
CA THR A 179 -7.49 -13.41 20.85
C THR A 179 -7.88 -13.19 22.31
N ARG A 180 -8.96 -12.44 22.58
CA ARG A 180 -9.50 -12.28 23.95
C ARG A 180 -10.38 -13.43 24.40
N ARG A 181 -10.82 -14.29 23.47
CA ARG A 181 -11.51 -15.53 23.81
C ARG A 181 -10.47 -16.61 24.07
N ALA A 182 -10.67 -17.36 25.15
CA ALA A 182 -9.93 -18.61 25.37
C ALA A 182 -10.06 -19.48 24.10
N PRO A 183 -8.98 -20.13 23.64
CA PRO A 183 -9.08 -21.10 22.55
C PRO A 183 -10.16 -22.10 22.91
N GLY A 184 -11.13 -22.29 22.01
CA GLY A 184 -12.28 -23.15 22.26
C GLY A 184 -11.84 -24.53 22.75
N ARG A 185 -12.55 -25.05 23.76
CA ARG A 185 -12.36 -26.38 24.33
C ARG A 185 -12.47 -27.41 23.18
N TRP A 186 -11.38 -28.11 22.88
CA TRP A 186 -11.46 -29.34 22.08
C TRP A 186 -12.14 -30.40 22.95
N PRO A 187 -13.32 -30.94 22.58
CA PRO A 187 -13.87 -32.10 23.27
C PRO A 187 -13.20 -33.34 22.67
N GLY A 188 -12.19 -33.87 23.35
CA GLY A 188 -11.55 -35.12 22.93
C GLY A 188 -10.12 -35.29 23.42
N ALA A 189 -9.88 -35.17 24.73
CA ALA A 189 -8.65 -35.64 25.35
C ALA A 189 -8.91 -35.99 26.82
N LEU A 190 -9.91 -36.83 27.08
CA LEU A 190 -10.02 -37.61 28.31
C LEU A 190 -10.82 -38.88 28.00
N SER A 191 -10.11 -39.97 27.76
CA SER A 191 -10.51 -41.31 28.16
C SER A 191 -9.25 -42.17 28.13
N SER A 192 -8.75 -42.40 29.34
CA SER A 192 -8.00 -43.55 29.87
C SER A 192 -6.92 -44.22 29.03
#